data_AF-A0A2H9P6G6-F1
#
_entry.id   AF-A0A2H9P6G6-F1
#
_cell.length_a   1.000
_cell.length_b   1.000
_cell.length_c   1.000
_cell.angle_alpha   90.00
_cell.angle_beta   90.00
_cell.angle_gamma   90.00
#
_symmetry.space_group_name_H-M   'P 1'
#
loop_
_entity.id
_entity.type
_entity.pdbx_description
1 polymer ?
#
loop_
_entity_poly.entity_id
_entity_poly.type
_entity_poly.pdbx_seq_one_letter_code
_entity_poly.pdbx_strand_id
1 'polypeptide(L)'
;MARKVGLMSGKAFVAIALLLLVSMVSAIEIAATASVSADPAISKSFDVNAYLKKAAEKVLANSKALAEKAATQAGYTPEELKALEKKVEAGALPTQAAVESQKAEEEKALAKKQGQTQTQTPIQTPTESAKRVASSSREWRYNAGQAAVAVQNSDSNAASATMCLIYPPKSGVAAGEGRDYAAICGVDLGGGSYKPTQCPLSVSYSWGSDVGSITEYGVSPKGFGTAHFVAQTTPAAGSITADFGAFSCSAIIYAQAGPASSCSLAPESAIVLANGSQLFAAACADSYGNAVDCPLFEWGTDATDATVNPVYSNDSTLFTAGSGVQLDRRVWADHDSMSAHGFRCEASVTIAPQLDQAVTCTLAPANADVVASGTLGYAASCYNIKGNPAACPALGWATDVTEGWMEPFGGQATLHAGSAIEDGKTVLAAFRGGGIKFKCVASVDVVYPDARDCVLSPSAASVAPGGSQIFTAACHDAAGLDT
;
A
#
# COMPACT_ATOMS: atom_id res chain seq x y z
N MET A 1 6.50 -12.28 -1.30
CA MET A 1 7.51 -13.32 -1.63
C MET A 1 8.65 -13.49 -0.62
N ALA A 2 8.81 -12.64 0.41
CA ALA A 2 9.89 -12.78 1.42
C ALA A 2 9.65 -13.83 2.53
N ARG A 3 8.47 -14.47 2.60
CA ARG A 3 8.16 -15.48 3.63
C ARG A 3 8.61 -16.90 3.27
N LYS A 4 9.08 -17.12 2.04
CA LYS A 4 9.45 -18.46 1.51
C LYS A 4 10.92 -18.87 1.73
N VAL A 5 11.73 -17.98 2.30
CA VAL A 5 13.12 -18.29 2.68
C VAL A 5 13.16 -18.26 4.21
N GLY A 6 13.16 -19.43 4.85
CA GLY A 6 13.13 -19.61 6.30
C GLY A 6 14.42 -19.18 7.02
N LEU A 7 14.89 -17.95 6.77
CA LEU A 7 15.98 -17.30 7.48
C LEU A 7 15.54 -15.89 7.87
N MET A 8 14.73 -15.77 8.93
CA MET A 8 14.64 -14.59 9.79
C MET A 8 13.61 -14.88 10.90
N SER A 9 14.00 -14.79 12.16
CA SER A 9 13.02 -14.74 13.25
C SER A 9 12.18 -13.46 13.11
N GLY A 10 10.92 -13.47 13.56
CA GLY A 10 10.03 -12.30 13.46
C GLY A 10 10.64 -11.02 14.05
N LYS A 11 11.56 -11.15 15.01
CA LYS A 11 12.31 -10.05 15.62
C LYS A 11 13.36 -9.43 14.68
N ALA A 12 14.01 -10.24 13.84
CA ALA A 12 14.97 -9.75 12.85
C ALA A 12 14.30 -8.96 11.71
N PHE A 13 13.08 -9.35 11.34
CA PHE A 13 12.29 -8.63 10.34
C PHE A 13 11.86 -7.24 10.83
N VAL A 14 11.47 -7.13 12.11
CA VAL A 14 11.12 -5.86 12.77
C VAL A 14 12.35 -4.94 12.88
N ALA A 15 13.52 -5.47 13.23
CA ALA A 15 14.77 -4.70 13.29
C ALA A 15 15.21 -4.17 11.91
N ILE A 16 15.07 -4.96 10.84
CA ILE A 16 15.37 -4.53 9.47
C ILE A 16 14.37 -3.49 8.97
N ALA A 17 13.08 -3.63 9.29
CA ALA A 17 12.05 -2.64 8.95
C ALA A 17 12.30 -1.29 9.66
N LEU A 18 12.71 -1.32 10.94
CA LEU A 18 13.11 -0.13 11.70
C LEU A 18 14.42 0.51 11.20
N LEU A 19 15.41 -0.30 10.79
CA LEU A 19 16.66 0.21 10.17
C LEU A 19 16.41 0.84 8.80
N LEU A 20 15.49 0.26 8.00
CA LEU A 20 15.06 0.85 6.73
C LEU A 20 14.35 2.19 6.95
N LEU A 21 13.49 2.30 7.97
CA LEU A 21 12.84 3.55 8.39
C LEU A 21 13.87 4.65 8.70
N VAL A 22 14.92 4.35 9.47
CA VAL A 22 15.97 5.34 9.82
C VAL A 22 16.79 5.76 8.60
N SER A 23 17.15 4.80 7.74
CA SER A 23 17.90 5.08 6.51
C SER A 23 17.11 5.94 5.53
N MET A 24 15.78 5.76 5.47
CA MET A 24 14.89 6.55 4.62
C MET A 24 14.66 7.95 5.19
N VAL A 25 14.51 8.10 6.50
CA VAL A 25 14.43 9.43 7.16
C VAL A 25 15.73 10.23 6.94
N SER A 26 16.88 9.57 7.01
CA SER A 26 18.19 10.19 6.77
C SER A 26 18.37 10.61 5.30
N ALA A 27 17.87 9.81 4.34
CA ALA A 27 17.86 10.17 2.92
C ALA A 27 16.90 11.32 2.59
N ILE A 28 15.80 11.45 3.36
CA ILE A 28 14.81 12.54 3.23
C ILE A 28 15.38 13.87 3.76
N GLU A 29 16.14 13.87 4.86
CA GLU A 29 16.84 15.07 5.36
C GLU A 29 17.96 15.54 4.40
N ILE A 30 18.67 14.61 3.75
CA ILE A 30 19.69 14.93 2.75
C ILE A 30 19.05 15.50 1.47
N ALA A 31 17.88 14.99 1.04
CA ALA A 31 17.15 15.54 -0.09
C ALA A 31 16.53 16.92 0.20
N ALA A 32 16.13 17.19 1.46
CA ALA A 32 15.60 18.48 1.88
C ALA A 32 16.67 19.57 2.05
N THR A 33 17.93 19.19 2.27
CA THR A 33 19.07 20.13 2.40
C THR A 33 19.80 20.41 1.08
N ALA A 34 19.53 19.65 0.02
CA ALA A 34 20.16 19.82 -1.30
C ALA A 34 19.55 20.95 -2.17
N SER A 35 18.52 21.67 -1.69
CA SER A 35 17.89 22.79 -2.39
C SER A 35 18.08 24.14 -1.68
N VAL A 36 19.32 24.47 -1.30
CA VAL A 36 19.66 25.83 -0.86
C VAL A 36 20.05 26.67 -2.07
N SER A 37 19.09 27.49 -2.53
CA SER A 37 19.27 28.86 -3.07
C SER A 37 18.12 29.18 -4.05
N ALA A 38 16.95 29.53 -3.53
CA ALA A 38 15.94 30.23 -4.32
C ALA A 38 15.17 31.23 -3.45
N ASP A 39 15.13 32.46 -3.94
CA ASP A 39 14.60 33.70 -3.42
C ASP A 39 13.19 33.60 -2.76
N PRO A 40 12.91 34.27 -1.62
CA PRO A 40 11.62 34.27 -0.94
C PRO A 40 10.42 34.80 -1.76
N ALA A 41 10.63 35.38 -2.95
CA ALA A 41 9.55 35.78 -3.86
C ALA A 41 8.86 34.61 -4.62
N ILE A 42 9.43 33.38 -4.58
CA ILE A 42 8.99 32.22 -5.38
C ILE A 42 8.07 31.28 -4.56
N SER A 43 7.10 31.80 -3.79
CA SER A 43 6.13 30.95 -3.08
C SER A 43 4.68 31.33 -3.39
N LYS A 44 4.14 30.80 -4.50
CA LYS A 44 2.67 30.63 -4.73
C LYS A 44 2.30 29.87 -6.02
N SER A 45 3.24 29.19 -6.68
CA SER A 45 2.93 28.24 -7.76
C SER A 45 3.53 26.89 -7.40
N PHE A 46 2.67 25.91 -7.11
CA PHE A 46 2.98 24.50 -6.79
C PHE A 46 4.33 24.30 -6.10
N ASP A 47 4.30 24.37 -4.76
CA ASP A 47 5.48 24.14 -3.94
C ASP A 47 5.88 22.66 -4.03
N VAL A 48 6.81 22.38 -4.95
CA VAL A 48 7.39 21.04 -5.16
C VAL A 48 7.98 20.51 -3.85
N ASN A 49 8.49 21.38 -2.98
CA ASN A 49 8.97 20.98 -1.66
C ASN A 49 7.81 20.60 -0.74
N ALA A 50 6.70 21.34 -0.72
CA ALA A 50 5.50 20.94 0.02
C ALA A 50 4.86 19.65 -0.53
N TYR A 51 4.94 19.42 -1.85
CA TYR A 51 4.47 18.20 -2.50
C TYR A 51 5.35 16.99 -2.14
N LEU A 52 6.68 17.12 -2.29
CA LEU A 52 7.63 16.08 -1.90
C LEU A 52 7.57 15.81 -0.40
N LYS A 53 7.35 16.85 0.41
CA LYS A 53 7.14 16.74 1.86
C LYS A 53 5.86 15.98 2.19
N LYS A 54 4.71 16.31 1.57
CA LYS A 54 3.46 15.56 1.77
C LYS A 54 3.56 14.11 1.30
N ALA A 55 4.22 13.87 0.17
CA ALA A 55 4.46 12.51 -0.32
C ALA A 55 5.35 11.72 0.65
N ALA A 56 6.42 12.34 1.18
CA ALA A 56 7.30 11.74 2.18
C ALA A 56 6.58 11.49 3.51
N GLU A 57 5.76 12.43 3.99
CA GLU A 57 4.93 12.28 5.20
C GLU A 57 3.95 11.10 5.07
N LYS A 58 3.36 10.92 3.88
CA LYS A 58 2.44 9.79 3.60
C LYS A 58 3.16 8.45 3.53
N VAL A 59 4.35 8.40 2.90
CA VAL A 59 5.19 7.20 2.90
C VAL A 59 5.67 6.86 4.31
N LEU A 60 6.01 7.86 5.13
CA LEU A 60 6.37 7.68 6.53
C LEU A 60 5.20 7.15 7.36
N ALA A 61 3.99 7.70 7.16
CA ALA A 61 2.79 7.23 7.84
C ALA A 61 2.44 5.77 7.48
N ASN A 62 2.49 5.42 6.18
CA ASN A 62 2.20 4.06 5.71
C ASN A 62 3.23 3.05 6.22
N SER A 63 4.52 3.42 6.19
CA SER A 63 5.59 2.56 6.72
C SER A 63 5.51 2.37 8.24
N LYS A 64 5.10 3.40 8.99
CA LYS A 64 4.82 3.29 10.42
C LYS A 64 3.63 2.36 10.71
N ALA A 65 2.53 2.50 9.97
CA ALA A 65 1.36 1.63 10.10
C ALA A 65 1.69 0.16 9.79
N LEU A 66 2.54 -0.07 8.78
CA LEU A 66 3.01 -1.42 8.43
C LEU A 66 3.92 -2.00 9.53
N ALA A 67 4.78 -1.18 10.14
CA ALA A 67 5.63 -1.59 11.26
C ALA A 67 4.82 -1.92 12.52
N GLU A 68 3.80 -1.12 12.86
CA GLU A 68 2.89 -1.38 13.98
C GLU A 68 2.08 -2.68 13.77
N LYS A 69 1.59 -2.91 12.54
CA LYS A 69 0.88 -4.14 12.18
C LYS A 69 1.79 -5.38 12.26
N ALA A 70 3.04 -5.26 11.80
CA ALA A 70 4.04 -6.32 11.90
C ALA A 70 4.46 -6.60 13.35
N ALA A 71 4.59 -5.57 14.19
CA ALA A 71 4.89 -5.70 15.61
C ALA A 71 3.77 -6.42 16.38
N THR A 72 2.51 -6.08 16.07
CA THR A 72 1.32 -6.73 16.64
C THR A 72 1.27 -8.22 16.27
N GLN A 73 1.54 -8.55 15.00
CA GLN A 73 1.62 -9.94 14.54
C GLN A 73 2.80 -10.73 15.13
N ALA A 74 3.84 -10.04 15.58
CA ALA A 74 5.02 -10.63 16.21
C ALA A 74 4.92 -10.68 17.76
N GLY A 75 3.81 -10.24 18.35
CA GLY A 75 3.55 -10.31 19.79
C GLY A 75 4.30 -9.26 20.64
N TYR A 76 4.77 -8.17 20.03
CA TYR A 76 5.36 -7.05 20.77
C TYR A 76 4.28 -6.21 21.45
N THR A 77 4.50 -5.85 22.71
CA THR A 77 3.65 -4.89 23.40
C THR A 77 3.94 -3.45 22.94
N PRO A 78 2.96 -2.52 23.03
CA PRO A 78 3.18 -1.12 22.66
C PRO A 78 4.33 -0.43 23.43
N GLU A 79 4.60 -0.89 24.66
CA GLU A 79 5.69 -0.39 25.50
C GLU A 79 7.06 -0.88 25.01
N GLU A 80 7.16 -2.13 24.56
CA GLU A 80 8.39 -2.67 23.96
C GLU A 80 8.70 -1.99 22.61
N LEU A 81 7.68 -1.65 21.82
CA LEU A 81 7.84 -0.94 20.56
C LEU A 81 8.36 0.49 20.79
N LYS A 82 7.77 1.24 21.72
CA LYS A 82 8.28 2.57 22.13
C LYS A 82 9.70 2.53 22.68
N ALA A 83 10.06 1.48 23.42
CA ALA A 83 11.42 1.30 23.93
C ALA A 83 12.44 1.01 22.80
N LEU A 84 12.02 0.33 21.73
CA LEU A 84 12.81 0.10 20.52
C LEU A 84 12.95 1.37 19.68
N GLU A 85 11.87 2.12 19.46
CA GLU A 85 11.90 3.42 18.77
C GLU A 85 12.86 4.40 19.47
N LYS A 86 12.82 4.47 20.80
CA LYS A 86 13.71 5.33 21.59
C LYS A 86 15.19 4.91 21.51
N LYS A 87 15.48 3.61 21.37
CA LYS A 87 16.85 3.11 21.17
C LYS A 87 17.37 3.41 19.76
N VAL A 88 16.47 3.44 18.79
CA VAL A 88 16.74 3.80 17.40
C VAL A 88 17.03 5.31 17.27
N GLU A 89 16.21 6.16 17.88
CA GLU A 89 16.43 7.62 17.93
C GLU A 89 17.73 8.01 18.66
N ALA A 90 18.17 7.19 19.63
CA ALA A 90 19.42 7.39 20.36
C ALA A 90 20.67 6.86 19.62
N GLY A 91 20.53 6.31 18.40
CA GLY A 91 21.65 5.77 17.62
C GLY A 91 22.34 4.55 18.25
N ALA A 92 21.66 3.82 19.14
CA ALA A 92 22.25 2.82 20.03
C ALA A 92 21.97 1.35 19.63
N LEU A 93 21.78 1.06 18.34
CA LEU A 93 21.78 -0.32 17.82
C LEU A 93 23.12 -0.63 17.13
N PRO A 94 23.61 -1.87 17.27
CA PRO A 94 24.94 -2.19 16.83
C PRO A 94 24.95 -2.28 15.28
N THR A 95 26.02 -1.77 14.68
CA THR A 95 26.22 -1.74 13.22
C THR A 95 26.03 -3.13 12.60
N GLN A 96 25.66 -3.19 11.31
CA GLN A 96 25.45 -4.42 10.53
C GLN A 96 26.55 -5.49 10.73
N ALA A 97 27.80 -5.06 10.96
CA ALA A 97 28.94 -5.93 11.28
C ALA A 97 28.83 -6.70 12.62
N ALA A 98 28.11 -6.17 13.61
CA ALA A 98 27.91 -6.78 14.92
C ALA A 98 26.81 -7.86 14.91
N VAL A 99 25.81 -7.70 14.03
CA VAL A 99 24.75 -8.69 13.80
C VAL A 99 25.31 -9.90 13.04
N GLU A 100 26.24 -9.67 12.11
CA GLU A 100 26.93 -10.73 11.38
C GLU A 100 27.91 -11.52 12.26
N SER A 101 28.52 -10.90 13.27
CA SER A 101 29.42 -11.59 14.22
C SER A 101 28.65 -12.44 15.24
N GLN A 102 27.46 -12.01 15.68
CA GLN A 102 26.57 -12.86 16.50
C GLN A 102 26.03 -14.07 15.72
N LYS A 103 25.74 -13.89 14.42
CA LYS A 103 25.30 -14.95 13.51
C LYS A 103 26.37 -16.04 13.30
N ALA A 104 27.65 -15.65 13.23
CA ALA A 104 28.76 -16.58 13.06
C ALA A 104 29.03 -17.45 14.32
N GLU A 105 28.70 -16.94 15.50
CA GLU A 105 28.86 -17.64 16.78
C GLU A 105 27.72 -18.65 17.03
N GLU A 106 26.48 -18.32 16.61
CA GLU A 106 25.32 -19.22 16.63
C GLU A 106 25.40 -20.35 15.58
N GLU A 107 25.93 -20.08 14.37
CA GLU A 107 26.14 -21.11 13.34
C GLU A 107 27.19 -22.15 13.77
N LYS A 108 28.24 -21.75 14.50
CA LYS A 108 29.21 -22.68 15.10
C LYS A 108 28.59 -23.54 16.21
N ALA A 109 27.62 -23.03 16.96
CA ALA A 109 26.89 -23.78 17.97
C ALA A 109 25.90 -24.79 17.36
N LEU A 110 25.31 -24.47 16.21
CA LEU A 110 24.34 -25.32 15.51
C LEU A 110 25.02 -26.47 14.73
N ALA A 111 26.18 -26.24 14.13
CA ALA A 111 26.98 -27.27 13.47
C ALA A 111 27.44 -28.38 14.42
N LYS A 112 27.61 -28.07 15.71
CA LYS A 112 27.99 -29.05 16.75
C LYS A 112 26.83 -29.95 17.19
N LYS A 113 25.57 -29.55 16.95
CA LYS A 113 24.35 -30.34 17.24
C LYS A 113 23.89 -31.23 16.07
N GLN A 114 24.28 -30.90 14.83
CA GLN A 114 23.85 -31.64 13.62
C GLN A 114 24.76 -32.81 13.22
N GLY A 115 25.85 -33.05 13.96
CA GLY A 115 26.80 -34.15 13.72
C GLY A 115 26.42 -35.52 14.31
N GLN A 116 25.26 -35.65 14.96
CA GLN A 116 24.79 -36.93 15.48
C GLN A 116 23.43 -37.27 14.89
N THR A 117 23.38 -38.45 14.24
CA THR A 117 22.21 -39.16 13.70
C THR A 117 21.92 -38.93 12.20
N GLN A 118 22.78 -39.53 11.34
CA GLN A 118 22.36 -40.04 10.03
C GLN A 118 22.19 -41.56 10.13
N THR A 119 21.01 -42.08 9.80
CA THR A 119 20.91 -43.31 8.99
C THR A 119 19.59 -43.29 8.20
N GLN A 120 19.71 -43.50 6.88
CA GLN A 120 18.68 -43.58 5.82
C GLN A 120 17.76 -44.82 6.03
N THR A 121 16.59 -45.00 5.41
CA THR A 121 16.31 -45.12 3.95
C THR A 121 14.78 -45.04 3.62
N PRO A 122 14.38 -44.87 2.34
CA PRO A 122 13.11 -44.27 1.85
C PRO A 122 12.06 -45.28 1.34
N ILE A 123 10.80 -44.84 1.10
CA ILE A 123 9.83 -45.43 0.13
C ILE A 123 8.80 -44.37 -0.33
N GLN A 124 8.22 -44.66 -1.51
CA GLN A 124 7.60 -43.84 -2.56
C GLN A 124 6.14 -43.39 -2.36
N THR A 125 5.78 -42.35 -3.12
CA THR A 125 4.41 -41.87 -3.47
C THR A 125 3.57 -42.89 -4.24
N PRO A 126 2.22 -42.81 -4.14
CA PRO A 126 1.48 -42.32 -5.30
C PRO A 126 0.23 -41.44 -5.02
N THR A 127 -0.04 -40.65 -6.06
CA THR A 127 -1.19 -39.82 -6.46
C THR A 127 -2.56 -40.51 -6.35
N GLU A 128 -3.65 -39.78 -6.05
CA GLU A 128 -4.81 -39.59 -6.96
C GLU A 128 -5.95 -38.76 -6.35
N SER A 129 -6.60 -38.02 -7.24
CA SER A 129 -7.63 -36.99 -7.11
C SER A 129 -9.02 -37.50 -6.70
N ALA A 130 -9.79 -36.70 -5.95
CA ALA A 130 -11.24 -36.88 -5.84
C ALA A 130 -12.01 -35.56 -5.84
N LYS A 131 -12.89 -35.45 -6.83
CA LYS A 131 -13.88 -34.40 -7.11
C LYS A 131 -14.87 -34.19 -5.95
N ARG A 132 -15.25 -32.93 -5.72
CA ARG A 132 -16.41 -32.51 -4.93
C ARG A 132 -17.72 -32.77 -5.70
N VAL A 133 -18.74 -33.25 -5.01
CA VAL A 133 -20.16 -32.97 -5.33
C VAL A 133 -20.88 -32.67 -4.02
N ALA A 134 -21.68 -31.60 -4.06
CA ALA A 134 -22.38 -30.96 -2.97
C ALA A 134 -23.58 -31.77 -2.43
N SER A 135 -23.95 -31.38 -1.21
CA SER A 135 -25.04 -31.86 -0.37
C SER A 135 -26.44 -31.75 -0.99
N SER A 136 -27.28 -32.75 -0.72
CA SER A 136 -28.69 -32.49 -0.42
C SER A 136 -29.15 -33.41 0.70
N SER A 137 -29.84 -32.81 1.67
CA SER A 137 -30.53 -33.42 2.80
C SER A 137 -31.47 -34.55 2.35
N ARG A 138 -31.32 -35.75 2.92
CA ARG A 138 -32.37 -36.78 2.85
C ARG A 138 -32.42 -37.61 4.13
N GLU A 139 -33.61 -37.64 4.72
CA GLU A 139 -33.99 -38.46 5.84
C GLU A 139 -33.77 -39.96 5.55
N TRP A 140 -33.35 -40.69 6.59
CA TRP A 140 -32.99 -42.09 6.51
C TRP A 140 -34.23 -42.99 6.51
N ARG A 141 -34.48 -43.69 5.40
CA ARG A 141 -35.32 -44.90 5.32
C ARG A 141 -34.51 -46.03 4.70
N TYR A 142 -34.37 -47.16 5.38
CA TYR A 142 -33.72 -48.36 4.84
C TYR A 142 -34.68 -49.56 4.86
N ASN A 143 -34.81 -50.21 3.70
CA ASN A 143 -35.53 -51.47 3.49
C ASN A 143 -34.55 -52.64 3.62
N ALA A 144 -34.99 -53.71 4.29
CA ALA A 144 -34.27 -54.98 4.40
C ALA A 144 -34.75 -55.98 3.34
N GLY A 145 -33.81 -56.66 2.67
CA GLY A 145 -34.05 -57.75 1.73
C GLY A 145 -32.90 -58.76 1.78
N GLN A 146 -33.25 -60.02 2.00
CA GLN A 146 -32.45 -61.18 2.45
C GLN A 146 -31.48 -61.80 1.42
N ALA A 147 -30.45 -62.49 1.93
CA ALA A 147 -30.13 -63.89 1.61
C ALA A 147 -29.24 -64.52 2.70
N ALA A 148 -29.51 -65.78 3.03
CA ALA A 148 -29.04 -66.54 4.21
C ALA A 148 -27.90 -67.53 3.90
N VAL A 149 -27.11 -67.96 4.91
CA VAL A 149 -26.75 -69.36 5.22
C VAL A 149 -26.38 -69.47 6.71
N ALA A 150 -26.92 -70.48 7.40
CA ALA A 150 -26.65 -70.79 8.81
C ALA A 150 -25.47 -71.77 8.96
N VAL A 151 -24.63 -71.55 9.98
CA VAL A 151 -23.87 -72.61 10.68
C VAL A 151 -23.91 -72.29 12.17
N GLN A 152 -24.43 -73.22 12.97
CA GLN A 152 -24.36 -73.18 14.43
C GLN A 152 -22.99 -73.66 14.90
N ASN A 153 -22.39 -72.96 15.86
CA ASN A 153 -21.55 -73.57 16.87
C ASN A 153 -21.63 -72.77 18.17
N SER A 154 -21.84 -73.50 19.26
CA SER A 154 -21.97 -73.04 20.63
C SER A 154 -20.61 -72.85 21.30
N ASP A 155 -20.62 -71.99 22.33
CA ASP A 155 -19.65 -71.82 23.40
C ASP A 155 -18.33 -71.10 23.08
N SER A 156 -18.28 -69.83 23.47
CA SER A 156 -17.43 -69.35 24.58
C SER A 156 -17.48 -67.82 24.64
N ASN A 157 -17.38 -67.28 25.85
CA ASN A 157 -17.29 -65.85 26.18
C ASN A 157 -16.13 -65.13 25.44
N ALA A 158 -16.30 -64.85 24.16
CA ALA A 158 -15.55 -63.83 23.46
C ALA A 158 -16.26 -62.51 23.73
N ALA A 159 -15.66 -61.66 24.56
CA ALA A 159 -16.06 -60.28 24.72
C ALA A 159 -16.29 -59.68 23.33
N SER A 160 -17.55 -59.38 22.99
CA SER A 160 -17.93 -58.87 21.69
C SER A 160 -17.17 -57.58 21.47
N ALA A 161 -16.20 -57.57 20.55
CA ALA A 161 -15.43 -56.39 20.24
C ALA A 161 -16.42 -55.29 19.81
N THR A 162 -16.56 -54.29 20.67
CA THR A 162 -17.42 -53.15 20.40
C THR A 162 -16.65 -52.24 19.47
N MET A 163 -17.07 -52.14 18.21
CA MET A 163 -16.53 -51.14 17.32
C MET A 163 -17.11 -49.77 17.71
N CYS A 164 -16.30 -48.71 17.59
CA CYS A 164 -16.70 -47.32 17.83
C CYS A 164 -16.22 -46.49 16.64
N LEU A 165 -17.11 -45.70 16.06
CA LEU A 165 -16.79 -44.76 14.98
C LEU A 165 -17.45 -43.41 15.25
N ILE A 166 -16.74 -42.33 14.98
CA ILE A 166 -17.32 -40.99 14.95
C ILE A 166 -17.76 -40.70 13.50
N TYR A 167 -19.00 -40.24 13.33
CA TYR A 167 -19.54 -39.76 12.08
C TYR A 167 -19.77 -38.23 12.13
N PRO A 168 -19.31 -37.48 11.13
CA PRO A 168 -18.47 -37.92 10.00
C PRO A 168 -17.05 -38.34 10.45
N PRO A 169 -16.43 -39.36 9.83
CA PRO A 169 -15.10 -39.85 10.21
C PRO A 169 -13.96 -38.91 9.78
N LYS A 170 -14.25 -38.01 8.82
CA LYS A 170 -13.36 -36.95 8.35
C LYS A 170 -14.18 -35.72 7.99
N SER A 171 -13.77 -34.54 8.43
CA SER A 171 -14.53 -33.30 8.22
C SER A 171 -13.63 -32.06 8.18
N GLY A 172 -14.04 -31.07 7.40
CA GLY A 172 -13.56 -29.69 7.49
C GLY A 172 -14.60 -28.82 8.19
N VAL A 173 -14.16 -28.00 9.13
CA VAL A 173 -14.99 -27.01 9.82
C VAL A 173 -14.27 -25.66 9.73
N ALA A 174 -14.96 -24.63 9.26
CA ALA A 174 -14.39 -23.29 9.16
C ALA A 174 -14.10 -22.73 10.56
N ALA A 175 -13.09 -21.86 10.65
CA ALA A 175 -12.66 -21.23 11.88
C ALA A 175 -13.84 -20.58 12.61
N GLY A 176 -14.04 -20.92 13.89
CA GLY A 176 -15.15 -20.43 14.71
C GLY A 176 -16.53 -21.01 14.40
N GLU A 177 -16.68 -21.86 13.38
CA GLU A 177 -17.95 -22.51 13.05
C GLU A 177 -18.16 -23.81 13.82
N GLY A 178 -19.43 -24.18 14.00
CA GLY A 178 -19.87 -25.38 14.70
C GLY A 178 -20.16 -26.56 13.76
N ARG A 179 -19.98 -27.79 14.25
CA ARG A 179 -20.45 -29.02 13.59
C ARG A 179 -20.81 -30.10 14.60
N ASP A 180 -21.92 -30.78 14.36
CA ASP A 180 -22.34 -31.94 15.14
C ASP A 180 -21.62 -33.22 14.72
N TYR A 181 -21.28 -34.04 15.71
CA TYR A 181 -20.71 -35.37 15.57
C TYR A 181 -21.54 -36.40 16.33
N ALA A 182 -21.57 -37.62 15.81
CA ALA A 182 -22.18 -38.76 16.47
C ALA A 182 -21.20 -39.92 16.58
N ALA A 183 -21.04 -40.46 17.79
CA ALA A 183 -20.34 -41.72 18.04
C ALA A 183 -21.34 -42.88 17.90
N ILE A 184 -21.02 -43.79 16.98
CA ILE A 184 -21.80 -44.97 16.65
C ILE A 184 -21.04 -46.19 17.14
N CYS A 185 -21.68 -46.97 17.99
CA CYS A 185 -21.15 -48.25 18.45
C CYS A 185 -21.76 -49.40 17.67
N GLY A 186 -21.03 -50.50 17.56
CA GLY A 186 -21.50 -51.71 16.88
C GLY A 186 -20.94 -52.96 17.53
N VAL A 187 -21.70 -54.05 17.44
CA VAL A 187 -21.21 -55.38 17.78
C VAL A 187 -20.68 -56.06 16.52
N ASP A 188 -19.50 -56.65 16.61
CA ASP A 188 -18.96 -57.54 15.58
C ASP A 188 -19.82 -58.80 15.50
N LEU A 189 -20.32 -59.11 14.31
CA LEU A 189 -21.08 -60.33 14.01
C LEU A 189 -20.19 -61.43 13.40
N GLY A 190 -18.89 -61.18 13.26
CA GLY A 190 -17.93 -62.01 12.55
C GLY A 190 -17.86 -61.69 11.05
N GLY A 191 -16.73 -62.05 10.41
CA GLY A 191 -16.55 -61.90 8.95
C GLY A 191 -16.54 -60.45 8.44
N GLY A 192 -16.27 -59.47 9.32
CA GLY A 192 -16.26 -58.04 8.97
C GLY A 192 -17.64 -57.40 8.90
N SER A 193 -18.69 -58.07 9.38
CA SER A 193 -20.05 -57.54 9.44
C SER A 193 -20.37 -56.98 10.83
N TYR A 194 -20.99 -55.81 10.89
CA TYR A 194 -21.26 -55.11 12.15
C TYR A 194 -22.72 -54.70 12.27
N LYS A 195 -23.30 -54.86 13.47
CA LYS A 195 -24.64 -54.36 13.79
C LYS A 195 -24.54 -53.11 14.67
N PRO A 196 -25.04 -51.94 14.21
CA PRO A 196 -25.12 -50.76 15.05
C PRO A 196 -25.92 -51.06 16.34
N THR A 197 -25.36 -50.67 17.48
CA THR A 197 -25.96 -50.83 18.80
C THR A 197 -25.82 -49.53 19.59
N GLN A 198 -26.58 -49.40 20.67
CA GLN A 198 -26.41 -48.30 21.61
C GLN A 198 -25.01 -48.39 22.25
N CYS A 199 -24.32 -47.25 22.34
CA CYS A 199 -23.04 -47.21 23.01
C CYS A 199 -23.24 -47.49 24.51
N PRO A 200 -22.52 -48.46 25.11
CA PRO A 200 -22.57 -48.67 26.54
C PRO A 200 -22.02 -47.43 27.24
N LEU A 201 -22.92 -46.65 27.83
CA LEU A 201 -22.55 -45.48 28.62
C LEU A 201 -21.95 -45.97 29.93
N SER A 202 -20.66 -45.71 30.14
CA SER A 202 -20.04 -45.89 31.45
C SER A 202 -20.21 -44.62 32.30
N VAL A 203 -19.80 -44.68 33.57
CA VAL A 203 -19.75 -43.48 34.44
C VAL A 203 -18.75 -42.43 33.95
N SER A 204 -17.86 -42.77 33.01
CA SER A 204 -16.90 -41.88 32.36
C SER A 204 -17.19 -41.79 30.87
N TYR A 205 -17.99 -40.79 30.49
CA TYR A 205 -18.33 -40.48 29.10
C TYR A 205 -17.85 -39.06 28.80
N SER A 206 -16.93 -38.91 27.83
CA SER A 206 -16.35 -37.60 27.51
C SER A 206 -16.05 -37.45 26.02
N TRP A 207 -16.05 -36.20 25.57
CA TRP A 207 -15.60 -35.80 24.24
C TRP A 207 -14.46 -34.82 24.38
N GLY A 208 -13.50 -34.90 23.46
CA GLY A 208 -12.37 -33.98 23.39
C GLY A 208 -11.99 -33.68 21.96
N SER A 209 -11.32 -32.55 21.77
CA SER A 209 -10.63 -32.21 20.53
C SER A 209 -9.36 -31.43 20.83
N ASP A 210 -8.38 -31.54 19.95
CA ASP A 210 -7.11 -30.81 19.98
C ASP A 210 -7.09 -29.58 19.06
N VAL A 211 -8.13 -29.37 18.25
CA VAL A 211 -8.24 -28.25 17.29
C VAL A 211 -9.56 -27.47 17.40
N GLY A 212 -10.13 -27.46 18.59
CA GLY A 212 -11.35 -26.74 18.90
C GLY A 212 -11.90 -27.11 20.27
N SER A 213 -13.14 -26.72 20.52
CA SER A 213 -13.83 -26.98 21.79
C SER A 213 -15.09 -27.80 21.56
N ILE A 214 -15.44 -28.61 22.56
CA ILE A 214 -16.74 -29.28 22.62
C ILE A 214 -17.61 -28.45 23.57
N THR A 215 -18.72 -27.93 23.05
CA THR A 215 -19.59 -27.00 23.79
C THR A 215 -20.84 -27.67 24.34
N GLU A 216 -21.27 -28.75 23.70
CA GLU A 216 -22.39 -29.58 24.14
C GLU A 216 -22.07 -31.04 23.81
N TYR A 217 -22.42 -31.96 24.69
CA TYR A 217 -22.38 -33.39 24.40
C TYR A 217 -23.46 -34.13 25.18
N GLY A 218 -23.92 -35.25 24.63
CA GLY A 218 -25.03 -35.99 25.18
C GLY A 218 -25.30 -37.29 24.44
N VAL A 219 -26.53 -37.79 24.56
CA VAL A 219 -26.95 -39.05 23.93
C VAL A 219 -28.24 -38.79 23.17
N SER A 220 -28.26 -39.12 21.89
CA SER A 220 -29.46 -39.01 21.06
C SER A 220 -30.57 -39.97 21.53
N PRO A 221 -31.85 -39.72 21.18
CA PRO A 221 -32.95 -40.64 21.49
C PRO A 221 -32.78 -42.07 20.95
N LYS A 222 -31.85 -42.27 20.00
CA LYS A 222 -31.50 -43.57 19.42
C LYS A 222 -30.32 -44.26 20.13
N GLY A 223 -29.74 -43.65 21.17
CA GLY A 223 -28.64 -44.19 21.97
C GLY A 223 -27.23 -43.95 21.41
N PHE A 224 -27.08 -43.06 20.44
CA PHE A 224 -25.76 -42.61 19.96
C PHE A 224 -25.23 -41.47 20.80
N GLY A 225 -23.94 -41.50 21.13
CA GLY A 225 -23.28 -40.36 21.73
C GLY A 225 -23.20 -39.20 20.74
N THR A 226 -23.50 -37.97 21.15
CA THR A 226 -23.48 -36.79 20.28
C THR A 226 -22.63 -35.70 20.89
N ALA A 227 -21.97 -34.89 20.06
CA ALA A 227 -21.24 -33.70 20.48
C ALA A 227 -21.34 -32.57 19.47
N HIS A 228 -21.43 -31.34 19.97
CA HIS A 228 -21.28 -30.12 19.20
C HIS A 228 -19.84 -29.59 19.33
N PHE A 229 -19.10 -29.67 18.24
CA PHE A 229 -17.74 -29.17 18.14
C PHE A 229 -17.74 -27.76 17.55
N VAL A 230 -16.93 -26.87 18.10
CA VAL A 230 -16.63 -25.55 17.54
C VAL A 230 -15.15 -25.46 17.20
N ALA A 231 -14.84 -25.16 15.93
CA ALA A 231 -13.47 -25.07 15.47
C ALA A 231 -12.71 -23.91 16.12
N GLN A 232 -11.43 -24.13 16.42
CA GLN A 232 -10.56 -23.03 16.81
C GLN A 232 -10.41 -21.98 15.70
N THR A 233 -9.92 -20.80 16.04
CA THR A 233 -9.83 -19.66 15.11
C THR A 233 -8.62 -19.70 14.18
N THR A 234 -7.70 -20.65 14.35
CA THR A 234 -6.50 -20.81 13.50
C THR A 234 -6.53 -22.15 12.77
N PRO A 235 -6.30 -22.18 11.44
CA PRO A 235 -6.33 -23.42 10.68
C PRO A 235 -5.34 -24.47 11.20
N ALA A 236 -5.82 -25.68 11.43
CA ALA A 236 -5.02 -26.81 11.90
C ALA A 236 -5.68 -28.15 11.54
N ALA A 237 -4.86 -29.18 11.41
CA ALA A 237 -5.33 -30.57 11.37
C ALA A 237 -5.28 -31.17 12.77
N GLY A 238 -6.30 -31.93 13.13
CA GLY A 238 -6.41 -32.55 14.44
C GLY A 238 -7.42 -33.70 14.47
N SER A 239 -7.88 -33.99 15.67
CA SER A 239 -8.79 -35.09 15.97
C SER A 239 -9.92 -34.66 16.89
N ILE A 240 -11.05 -35.33 16.74
CA ILE A 240 -12.12 -35.36 17.75
C ILE A 240 -12.17 -36.78 18.30
N THR A 241 -12.20 -36.90 19.63
CA THR A 241 -12.18 -38.19 20.33
C THR A 241 -13.42 -38.30 21.21
N ALA A 242 -14.08 -39.45 21.15
CA ALA A 242 -15.16 -39.84 22.05
C ALA A 242 -14.64 -40.99 22.91
N ASP A 243 -14.62 -40.79 24.22
CA ASP A 243 -14.16 -41.75 25.22
C ASP A 243 -15.36 -42.26 26.03
N PHE A 244 -15.54 -43.59 26.02
CA PHE A 244 -16.61 -44.29 26.74
C PHE A 244 -16.08 -45.07 27.96
N GLY A 245 -14.85 -44.77 28.42
CA GLY A 245 -14.14 -45.41 29.52
C GLY A 245 -13.50 -46.74 29.14
N ALA A 246 -14.29 -47.69 28.61
CA ALA A 246 -13.79 -49.01 28.22
C ALA A 246 -13.17 -49.04 26.82
N PHE A 247 -13.54 -48.07 25.97
CA PHE A 247 -13.01 -47.89 24.62
C PHE A 247 -13.17 -46.43 24.20
N SER A 248 -12.43 -46.04 23.16
CA SER A 248 -12.54 -44.73 22.54
C SER A 248 -12.54 -44.85 21.02
N CYS A 249 -13.07 -43.85 20.35
CA CYS A 249 -12.89 -43.69 18.92
C CYS A 249 -12.58 -42.25 18.55
N SER A 250 -11.92 -42.10 17.41
CA SER A 250 -11.44 -40.82 16.90
C SER A 250 -11.91 -40.59 15.46
N ALA A 251 -12.19 -39.34 15.12
CA ALA A 251 -12.33 -38.88 13.74
C ALA A 251 -11.29 -37.80 13.45
N ILE A 252 -10.92 -37.67 12.17
CA ILE A 252 -9.99 -36.65 11.70
C ILE A 252 -10.77 -35.37 11.42
N ILE A 253 -10.27 -34.24 11.88
CA ILE A 253 -10.89 -32.95 11.66
C ILE A 253 -9.87 -31.91 11.21
N TYR A 254 -10.30 -31.03 10.31
CA TYR A 254 -9.51 -29.88 9.87
C TYR A 254 -10.26 -28.62 10.26
N ALA A 255 -9.70 -27.84 11.19
CA ALA A 255 -10.04 -26.44 11.32
C ALA A 255 -9.48 -25.72 10.08
N GLN A 256 -10.35 -25.15 9.27
CA GLN A 256 -10.01 -24.47 8.02
C GLN A 256 -10.25 -22.97 8.17
N ALA A 257 -9.59 -22.15 7.37
CA ALA A 257 -9.92 -20.73 7.34
C ALA A 257 -11.37 -20.54 6.87
N GLY A 258 -12.03 -19.51 7.42
CA GLY A 258 -13.39 -19.15 7.02
C GLY A 258 -13.47 -18.56 5.62
N PRO A 259 -14.66 -18.13 5.18
CA PRO A 259 -14.79 -17.33 3.96
C PRO A 259 -14.05 -16.00 4.11
N ALA A 260 -13.58 -15.44 2.99
CA ALA A 260 -12.97 -14.12 2.96
C ALA A 260 -13.95 -13.06 3.48
N SER A 261 -13.47 -12.18 4.35
CA SER A 261 -14.25 -11.07 4.94
C SER A 261 -13.57 -9.71 4.82
N SER A 262 -12.28 -9.71 4.44
CA SER A 262 -11.50 -8.50 4.25
C SER A 262 -10.45 -8.70 3.16
N CYS A 263 -9.98 -7.60 2.57
CA CYS A 263 -8.84 -7.60 1.66
C CYS A 263 -7.90 -6.42 1.91
N SER A 264 -6.73 -6.49 1.29
CA SER A 264 -5.74 -5.42 1.23
C SER A 264 -5.09 -5.40 -0.16
N LEU A 265 -4.67 -4.21 -0.61
CA LEU A 265 -4.00 -4.04 -1.90
C LEU A 265 -2.50 -3.78 -1.71
N ALA A 266 -1.70 -4.34 -2.61
CA ALA A 266 -0.25 -4.14 -2.67
C ALA A 266 0.16 -3.65 -4.07
N PRO A 267 0.86 -2.50 -4.20
CA PRO A 267 1.22 -1.59 -3.11
C PRO A 267 0.00 -0.85 -2.53
N GLU A 268 0.07 -0.41 -1.27
CA GLU A 268 -0.98 0.41 -0.63
C GLU A 268 -1.01 1.85 -1.16
N SER A 269 0.13 2.32 -1.66
CA SER A 269 0.27 3.61 -2.32
C SER A 269 1.28 3.54 -3.47
N ALA A 270 0.97 4.16 -4.60
CA ALA A 270 1.88 4.26 -5.74
C ALA A 270 1.95 5.68 -6.32
N ILE A 271 3.13 6.07 -6.80
CA ILE A 271 3.33 7.22 -7.68
C ILE A 271 3.55 6.67 -9.08
N VAL A 272 2.67 7.02 -10.01
CA VAL A 272 2.67 6.54 -11.39
C VAL A 272 2.86 7.74 -12.31
N LEU A 273 3.78 7.68 -13.27
CA LEU A 273 3.92 8.77 -14.24
C LEU A 273 2.68 8.81 -15.16
N ALA A 274 2.33 9.98 -15.69
CA ALA A 274 1.21 10.12 -16.64
C ALA A 274 1.35 9.15 -17.84
N ASN A 275 0.31 8.43 -18.23
CA ASN A 275 0.38 7.31 -19.22
C ASN A 275 1.25 6.10 -18.79
N GLY A 276 1.77 6.09 -17.56
CA GLY A 276 2.46 4.95 -16.97
C GLY A 276 1.49 3.92 -16.41
N SER A 277 2.01 2.79 -15.91
CA SER A 277 1.19 1.72 -15.33
C SER A 277 1.76 1.20 -14.00
N GLN A 278 0.88 0.61 -13.19
CA GLN A 278 1.20 0.01 -11.90
C GLN A 278 0.33 -1.23 -11.68
N LEU A 279 0.94 -2.37 -11.35
CA LEU A 279 0.21 -3.57 -10.94
C LEU A 279 -0.22 -3.45 -9.48
N PHE A 280 -1.49 -3.70 -9.19
CA PHE A 280 -2.01 -3.86 -7.84
C PHE A 280 -2.47 -5.29 -7.63
N ALA A 281 -2.01 -5.92 -6.55
CA ALA A 281 -2.39 -7.27 -6.15
C ALA A 281 -3.23 -7.23 -4.85
N ALA A 282 -4.23 -8.10 -4.76
CA ALA A 282 -5.08 -8.27 -3.61
C ALA A 282 -4.61 -9.43 -2.73
N ALA A 283 -4.78 -9.29 -1.42
CA ALA A 283 -4.65 -10.37 -0.46
C ALA A 283 -5.87 -10.36 0.46
N CYS A 284 -6.43 -11.54 0.74
CA CYS A 284 -7.67 -11.69 1.50
C CYS A 284 -7.47 -12.44 2.81
N ALA A 285 -8.32 -12.10 3.77
CA ALA A 285 -8.37 -12.78 5.06
C ALA A 285 -9.81 -13.05 5.51
N ASP A 286 -9.99 -14.14 6.25
CA ASP A 286 -11.23 -14.41 6.98
C ASP A 286 -11.41 -13.45 8.18
N SER A 287 -12.51 -13.57 8.91
CA SER A 287 -12.85 -12.68 10.03
C SER A 287 -11.88 -12.78 11.22
N TYR A 288 -11.03 -13.81 11.24
CA TYR A 288 -10.01 -14.05 12.26
C TYR A 288 -8.60 -13.68 11.76
N GLY A 289 -8.48 -13.12 10.55
CA GLY A 289 -7.21 -12.69 9.98
C GLY A 289 -6.40 -13.82 9.33
N ASN A 290 -6.97 -15.01 9.12
CA ASN A 290 -6.29 -16.09 8.42
C ASN A 290 -6.28 -15.81 6.91
N ALA A 291 -5.14 -16.03 6.25
CA ALA A 291 -5.04 -15.87 4.80
C ALA A 291 -5.92 -16.87 4.07
N VAL A 292 -6.67 -16.38 3.07
CA VAL A 292 -7.58 -17.17 2.24
C VAL A 292 -7.49 -16.76 0.78
N ASP A 293 -7.97 -17.63 -0.10
CA ASP A 293 -8.15 -17.27 -1.51
C ASP A 293 -9.18 -16.14 -1.61
N CYS A 294 -8.84 -15.13 -2.39
CA CYS A 294 -9.73 -14.02 -2.65
C CYS A 294 -10.91 -14.45 -3.52
N PRO A 295 -12.12 -13.91 -3.27
CA PRO A 295 -13.23 -14.06 -4.19
C PRO A 295 -12.98 -13.25 -5.47
N LEU A 296 -13.89 -13.36 -6.44
CA LEU A 296 -13.86 -12.48 -7.60
C LEU A 296 -14.12 -11.03 -7.16
N PHE A 297 -13.23 -10.13 -7.56
CA PHE A 297 -13.40 -8.69 -7.39
C PHE A 297 -13.81 -8.00 -8.68
N GLU A 298 -14.55 -6.91 -8.54
CA GLU A 298 -14.68 -5.84 -9.51
C GLU A 298 -13.68 -4.73 -9.16
N TRP A 299 -12.73 -4.50 -10.05
CA TRP A 299 -11.68 -3.49 -9.92
C TRP A 299 -12.13 -2.18 -10.53
N GLY A 300 -11.75 -1.06 -9.90
CA GLY A 300 -12.04 0.27 -10.43
C GLY A 300 -11.04 1.33 -10.00
N THR A 301 -11.19 2.52 -10.59
CA THR A 301 -10.38 3.70 -10.28
C THR A 301 -11.20 4.98 -10.41
N ASP A 302 -10.88 5.99 -9.60
CA ASP A 302 -11.47 7.34 -9.68
C ASP A 302 -10.54 8.37 -10.36
N ALA A 303 -9.39 7.91 -10.84
CA ALA A 303 -8.50 8.72 -11.67
C ALA A 303 -9.13 8.96 -13.04
N THR A 304 -9.21 10.23 -13.45
CA THR A 304 -9.72 10.64 -14.76
C THR A 304 -8.83 10.11 -15.87
N ASP A 305 -9.43 9.62 -16.97
CA ASP A 305 -8.74 9.03 -18.13
C ASP A 305 -7.80 7.85 -17.81
N ALA A 306 -7.91 7.27 -16.62
CA ALA A 306 -7.19 6.08 -16.22
C ALA A 306 -8.04 4.82 -16.44
N THR A 307 -7.38 3.67 -16.55
CA THR A 307 -8.05 2.37 -16.67
C THR A 307 -7.46 1.34 -15.72
N VAL A 308 -8.22 0.30 -15.42
CA VAL A 308 -7.76 -0.91 -14.75
C VAL A 308 -8.09 -2.10 -15.64
N ASN A 309 -7.15 -3.03 -15.78
CA ASN A 309 -7.35 -4.23 -16.60
C ASN A 309 -6.55 -5.42 -16.01
N PRO A 310 -7.19 -6.56 -15.74
CA PRO A 310 -8.62 -6.86 -15.87
C PRO A 310 -9.52 -6.09 -14.88
N VAL A 311 -10.75 -5.78 -15.31
CA VAL A 311 -11.80 -5.24 -14.42
C VAL A 311 -12.31 -6.33 -13.47
N TYR A 312 -12.33 -7.59 -13.88
CA TYR A 312 -12.75 -8.72 -13.03
C TYR A 312 -11.59 -9.68 -12.80
N SER A 313 -11.16 -9.81 -11.55
CA SER A 313 -10.03 -10.66 -11.16
C SER A 313 -10.04 -10.90 -9.66
N ASN A 314 -9.63 -12.08 -9.23
CA ASN A 314 -9.52 -12.42 -7.81
C ASN A 314 -8.11 -12.15 -7.24
N ASP A 315 -7.13 -11.80 -8.07
CA ASP A 315 -5.73 -11.68 -7.62
C ASP A 315 -5.16 -10.29 -7.87
N SER A 316 -5.27 -9.77 -9.09
CA SER A 316 -4.61 -8.50 -9.45
C SER A 316 -5.26 -7.77 -10.62
N THR A 317 -4.96 -6.47 -10.71
CA THR A 317 -5.25 -5.62 -11.88
C THR A 317 -4.08 -4.71 -12.22
N LEU A 318 -3.91 -4.39 -13.51
CA LEU A 318 -2.97 -3.38 -13.96
C LEU A 318 -3.69 -2.03 -14.08
N PHE A 319 -3.33 -1.07 -13.22
CA PHE A 319 -3.72 0.32 -13.35
C PHE A 319 -2.88 1.00 -14.45
N THR A 320 -3.52 1.71 -15.37
CA THR A 320 -2.87 2.55 -16.38
C THR A 320 -3.34 3.99 -16.19
N ALA A 321 -2.40 4.89 -15.91
CA ALA A 321 -2.68 6.30 -15.63
C ALA A 321 -3.10 7.05 -16.91
N GLY A 322 -3.96 8.05 -16.76
CA GLY A 322 -4.23 9.04 -17.80
C GLY A 322 -3.06 10.01 -18.02
N SER A 323 -3.22 10.93 -18.96
CA SER A 323 -2.18 11.90 -19.36
C SER A 323 -2.05 13.11 -18.41
N GLY A 324 -3.04 13.33 -17.54
CA GLY A 324 -3.06 14.45 -16.60
C GLY A 324 -2.52 14.09 -15.22
N VAL A 325 -1.80 15.03 -14.61
CA VAL A 325 -1.36 14.96 -13.20
C VAL A 325 -2.55 15.00 -12.28
N GLN A 326 -2.61 14.05 -11.35
CA GLN A 326 -3.72 13.87 -10.42
C GLN A 326 -3.20 13.41 -9.06
N LEU A 327 -3.72 14.02 -8.00
CA LEU A 327 -3.34 13.72 -6.63
C LEU A 327 -4.42 12.89 -5.95
N ASP A 328 -4.00 12.03 -5.01
CA ASP A 328 -4.86 11.31 -4.07
C ASP A 328 -6.02 10.55 -4.72
N ARG A 329 -5.76 9.92 -5.87
CA ARG A 329 -6.71 9.02 -6.53
C ARG A 329 -6.70 7.66 -5.88
N ARG A 330 -7.72 6.87 -6.19
CA ARG A 330 -7.91 5.54 -5.61
C ARG A 330 -8.04 4.49 -6.70
N VAL A 331 -7.42 3.35 -6.46
CA VAL A 331 -7.72 2.08 -7.11
C VAL A 331 -8.39 1.20 -6.05
N TRP A 332 -9.45 0.50 -6.40
CA TRP A 332 -10.14 -0.39 -5.47
C TRP A 332 -10.40 -1.76 -6.08
N ALA A 333 -10.57 -2.74 -5.19
CA ALA A 333 -11.13 -4.05 -5.48
C ALA A 333 -12.38 -4.23 -4.62
N ASP A 334 -13.53 -4.42 -5.26
CA ASP A 334 -14.83 -4.51 -4.62
C ASP A 334 -15.37 -5.94 -4.73
N HIS A 335 -15.77 -6.53 -3.61
CA HIS A 335 -16.48 -7.79 -3.60
C HIS A 335 -17.88 -7.56 -3.06
N ASP A 336 -18.88 -7.66 -3.95
CA ASP A 336 -20.30 -7.71 -3.61
C ASP A 336 -20.71 -6.63 -2.58
N SER A 337 -20.23 -5.39 -2.74
CA SER A 337 -20.44 -4.27 -1.78
C SER A 337 -21.89 -3.96 -1.44
N MET A 338 -22.85 -4.52 -2.18
CA MET A 338 -24.28 -4.40 -1.95
C MET A 338 -24.83 -5.47 -0.98
N SER A 339 -24.06 -6.49 -0.62
CA SER A 339 -24.49 -7.54 0.30
C SER A 339 -23.97 -7.32 1.72
N ALA A 340 -24.62 -7.97 2.69
CA ALA A 340 -24.20 -7.93 4.09
C ALA A 340 -22.81 -8.55 4.34
N HIS A 341 -22.27 -9.28 3.37
CA HIS A 341 -20.95 -9.91 3.41
C HIS A 341 -19.96 -9.28 2.43
N GLY A 342 -20.36 -8.18 1.78
CA GLY A 342 -19.51 -7.45 0.86
C GLY A 342 -18.37 -6.73 1.57
N PHE A 343 -17.23 -6.63 0.90
CA PHE A 343 -16.09 -5.87 1.39
C PHE A 343 -15.29 -5.28 0.23
N ARG A 344 -14.56 -4.20 0.53
CA ARG A 344 -13.74 -3.46 -0.42
C ARG A 344 -12.39 -3.12 0.19
N CYS A 345 -11.35 -3.16 -0.63
CA CYS A 345 -10.04 -2.63 -0.29
C CYS A 345 -9.60 -1.59 -1.32
N GLU A 346 -8.79 -0.65 -0.86
CA GLU A 346 -8.35 0.49 -1.65
C GLU A 346 -6.83 0.68 -1.55
N ALA A 347 -6.25 1.23 -2.61
CA ALA A 347 -4.90 1.74 -2.64
C ALA A 347 -4.94 3.18 -3.17
N SER A 348 -4.02 4.01 -2.67
CA SER A 348 -3.87 5.38 -3.16
C SER A 348 -2.93 5.45 -4.35
N VAL A 349 -3.26 6.26 -5.35
CA VAL A 349 -2.42 6.49 -6.51
C VAL A 349 -2.28 7.98 -6.79
N THR A 350 -1.05 8.41 -7.03
CA THR A 350 -0.73 9.77 -7.49
C THR A 350 -0.16 9.68 -8.88
N ILE A 351 -0.78 10.39 -9.82
CA ILE A 351 -0.30 10.51 -11.19
C ILE A 351 0.63 11.71 -11.28
N ALA A 352 1.92 11.47 -11.49
CA ALA A 352 2.97 12.48 -11.61
C ALA A 352 3.22 12.89 -13.07
N PRO A 353 3.81 14.08 -13.33
CA PRO A 353 4.24 14.48 -14.66
C PRO A 353 5.17 13.45 -15.31
N GLN A 354 5.25 13.47 -16.65
CA GLN A 354 6.33 12.77 -17.33
C GLN A 354 7.70 13.37 -16.96
N LEU A 355 8.75 12.54 -16.98
CA LEU A 355 10.08 12.94 -16.50
C LEU A 355 10.73 14.04 -17.34
N ASP A 356 10.32 14.18 -18.60
CA ASP A 356 10.79 15.17 -19.57
C ASP A 356 9.89 16.42 -19.64
N GLN A 357 8.72 16.39 -18.98
CA GLN A 357 7.76 17.49 -19.03
C GLN A 357 8.19 18.65 -18.14
N ALA A 358 8.07 19.88 -18.68
CA ALA A 358 8.33 21.10 -17.93
C ALA A 358 7.35 21.28 -16.76
N VAL A 359 7.89 21.59 -15.58
CA VAL A 359 7.13 21.90 -14.35
C VAL A 359 7.49 23.25 -13.76
N THR A 360 8.51 23.92 -14.28
CA THR A 360 8.94 25.27 -13.88
C THR A 360 9.57 26.01 -15.05
N CYS A 361 9.71 27.33 -14.93
CA CYS A 361 10.40 28.17 -15.91
C CYS A 361 11.18 29.32 -15.27
N THR A 362 12.05 29.94 -16.05
CA THR A 362 12.71 31.22 -15.77
C THR A 362 12.60 32.12 -16.99
N LEU A 363 12.63 33.44 -16.78
CA LEU A 363 12.59 34.43 -17.87
C LEU A 363 13.94 35.12 -18.04
N ALA A 364 14.29 35.42 -19.30
CA ALA A 364 15.45 36.21 -19.68
C ALA A 364 15.01 37.35 -20.63
N PRO A 365 15.38 38.61 -20.35
CA PRO A 365 16.09 39.07 -19.15
C PRO A 365 15.25 38.88 -17.87
N ALA A 366 15.90 38.71 -16.72
CA ALA A 366 15.22 38.57 -15.43
C ALA A 366 14.79 39.92 -14.85
N ASN A 367 15.55 40.96 -15.15
CA ASN A 367 15.27 42.36 -14.86
C ASN A 367 15.77 43.17 -16.07
N ALA A 368 15.00 44.14 -16.55
CA ALA A 368 15.40 44.97 -17.69
C ALA A 368 14.67 46.31 -17.71
N ASP A 369 15.29 47.28 -18.35
CA ASP A 369 14.67 48.57 -18.63
C ASP A 369 14.16 48.58 -20.07
N VAL A 370 12.98 49.16 -20.27
CA VAL A 370 12.41 49.41 -21.60
C VAL A 370 12.04 50.87 -21.71
N VAL A 371 12.40 51.51 -22.81
CA VAL A 371 12.02 52.90 -23.06
C VAL A 371 10.50 53.00 -23.22
N ALA A 372 9.89 54.08 -22.74
CA ALA A 372 8.46 54.37 -22.96
C ALA A 372 8.06 54.24 -24.44
N SER A 373 6.93 53.57 -24.71
CA SER A 373 6.44 53.18 -26.06
C SER A 373 7.39 52.26 -26.84
N GLY A 374 8.44 51.74 -26.20
CA GLY A 374 9.41 50.81 -26.77
C GLY A 374 8.97 49.35 -26.68
N THR A 375 9.82 48.46 -27.19
CA THR A 375 9.60 47.02 -27.15
C THR A 375 10.79 46.28 -26.55
N LEU A 376 10.52 45.15 -25.90
CA LEU A 376 11.54 44.30 -25.29
C LEU A 376 11.19 42.81 -25.42
N GLY A 377 12.12 42.02 -25.93
CA GLY A 377 11.94 40.57 -26.06
C GLY A 377 12.26 39.81 -24.77
N TYR A 378 11.42 38.84 -24.44
CA TYR A 378 11.58 37.89 -23.35
C TYR A 378 11.64 36.45 -23.89
N ALA A 379 12.52 35.65 -23.30
CA ALA A 379 12.64 34.22 -23.56
C ALA A 379 12.41 33.42 -22.26
N ALA A 380 11.59 32.37 -22.35
CA ALA A 380 11.40 31.43 -21.26
C ALA A 380 12.33 30.22 -21.41
N SER A 381 13.00 29.84 -20.32
CA SER A 381 13.69 28.56 -20.19
C SER A 381 12.91 27.67 -19.23
N CYS A 382 12.53 26.47 -19.65
CA CYS A 382 11.71 25.57 -18.85
C CYS A 382 12.52 24.37 -18.35
N TYR A 383 12.13 23.84 -17.19
CA TYR A 383 12.82 22.73 -16.53
C TYR A 383 11.82 21.67 -16.06
N ASN A 384 12.23 20.41 -16.14
CA ASN A 384 11.45 19.27 -15.66
C ASN A 384 11.59 19.08 -14.14
N ILE A 385 10.93 18.05 -13.61
CA ILE A 385 10.93 17.74 -12.17
C ILE A 385 12.31 17.40 -11.60
N LYS A 386 13.29 17.07 -12.45
CA LYS A 386 14.70 16.83 -12.07
C LYS A 386 15.56 18.09 -12.14
N GLY A 387 15.00 19.23 -12.55
CA GLY A 387 15.74 20.47 -12.79
C GLY A 387 16.51 20.50 -14.11
N ASN A 388 16.33 19.51 -14.99
CA ASN A 388 16.98 19.51 -16.30
C ASN A 388 16.18 20.37 -17.30
N PRO A 389 16.84 21.00 -18.29
CA PRO A 389 16.16 21.72 -19.36
C PRO A 389 15.11 20.85 -20.05
N ALA A 390 13.94 21.42 -20.29
CA ALA A 390 12.79 20.78 -20.91
C ALA A 390 12.17 21.72 -21.96
N ALA A 391 11.47 21.15 -22.93
CA ALA A 391 10.72 21.94 -23.90
C ALA A 391 9.63 22.74 -23.19
N CYS A 392 9.59 24.05 -23.41
CA CYS A 392 8.51 24.88 -22.90
C CYS A 392 7.19 24.51 -23.59
N PRO A 393 6.11 24.27 -22.83
CA PRO A 393 4.77 24.20 -23.42
C PRO A 393 4.36 25.59 -23.93
N ALA A 394 3.23 25.68 -24.61
CA ALA A 394 2.66 26.99 -24.96
C ALA A 394 2.36 27.79 -23.69
N LEU A 395 3.11 28.87 -23.47
CA LEU A 395 2.97 29.73 -22.30
C LEU A 395 1.97 30.85 -22.58
N GLY A 396 1.15 31.18 -21.59
CA GLY A 396 0.38 32.42 -21.56
C GLY A 396 1.25 33.54 -21.03
N TRP A 397 1.29 34.66 -21.75
CA TRP A 397 2.11 35.82 -21.42
C TRP A 397 1.23 36.99 -20.98
N ALA A 398 1.67 37.73 -19.96
CA ALA A 398 0.98 38.91 -19.43
C ALA A 398 1.99 39.93 -18.89
N THR A 399 1.56 41.17 -18.75
CA THR A 399 2.32 42.26 -18.14
C THR A 399 1.40 43.13 -17.28
N ASP A 400 1.95 43.80 -16.27
CA ASP A 400 1.25 44.82 -15.47
C ASP A 400 1.73 46.26 -15.77
N VAL A 401 2.57 46.43 -16.80
CA VAL A 401 2.92 47.74 -17.37
C VAL A 401 1.63 48.41 -17.85
N THR A 402 1.40 49.65 -17.43
CA THR A 402 0.18 50.39 -17.78
C THR A 402 0.15 50.62 -19.30
N GLU A 403 -0.98 50.30 -19.95
CA GLU A 403 -1.15 50.30 -21.42
C GLU A 403 -0.20 49.35 -22.19
N GLY A 404 0.61 48.56 -21.48
CA GLY A 404 1.49 47.57 -22.07
C GLY A 404 0.75 46.29 -22.45
N TRP A 405 1.29 45.58 -23.44
CA TRP A 405 0.75 44.29 -23.86
C TRP A 405 1.86 43.35 -24.35
N MET A 406 1.55 42.06 -24.43
CA MET A 406 2.50 41.01 -24.83
C MET A 406 2.12 40.43 -26.19
N GLU A 407 3.09 40.29 -27.09
CA GLU A 407 3.01 39.50 -28.32
C GLU A 407 3.65 38.12 -28.11
N PRO A 408 2.88 37.06 -27.84
CA PRO A 408 3.44 35.74 -27.55
C PRO A 408 3.82 34.96 -28.82
N PHE A 409 4.97 34.27 -28.75
CA PHE A 409 5.42 33.28 -29.74
C PHE A 409 5.98 32.04 -29.01
N GLY A 410 5.09 31.15 -28.56
CA GLY A 410 5.46 29.93 -27.85
C GLY A 410 6.25 30.20 -26.56
N GLY A 411 7.55 29.84 -26.56
CA GLY A 411 8.47 30.05 -25.45
C GLY A 411 9.10 31.45 -25.39
N GLN A 412 8.73 32.35 -26.30
CA GLN A 412 9.19 33.75 -26.29
C GLN A 412 7.98 34.69 -26.34
N ALA A 413 8.18 35.94 -25.94
CA ALA A 413 7.21 37.00 -26.15
C ALA A 413 7.89 38.36 -26.23
N THR A 414 7.25 39.31 -26.92
CA THR A 414 7.70 40.70 -26.96
C THR A 414 6.75 41.54 -26.11
N LEU A 415 7.30 42.26 -25.14
CA LEU A 415 6.61 43.33 -24.44
C LEU A 415 6.56 44.55 -25.35
N HIS A 416 5.38 45.15 -25.47
CA HIS A 416 5.16 46.49 -26.00
C HIS A 416 4.80 47.38 -24.82
N ALA A 417 5.70 48.29 -24.44
CA ALA A 417 5.51 49.14 -23.26
C ALA A 417 4.56 50.30 -23.55
N GLY A 418 3.84 50.75 -22.52
CA GLY A 418 3.03 51.96 -22.59
C GLY A 418 3.87 53.23 -22.56
N SER A 419 3.20 54.38 -22.51
CA SER A 419 3.85 55.70 -22.49
C SER A 419 4.22 56.18 -21.07
N ALA A 420 3.69 55.55 -20.02
CA ALA A 420 3.92 55.93 -18.64
C ALA A 420 5.27 55.41 -18.13
N ILE A 421 6.03 56.29 -17.46
CA ILE A 421 7.25 55.93 -16.73
C ILE A 421 6.85 55.27 -15.42
N GLU A 422 7.29 54.03 -15.21
CA GLU A 422 6.86 53.21 -14.09
C GLU A 422 7.94 52.20 -13.71
N ASP A 423 8.23 52.10 -12.41
CA ASP A 423 9.20 51.14 -11.86
C ASP A 423 8.50 49.94 -11.21
N GLY A 424 9.20 48.82 -11.11
CA GLY A 424 8.76 47.61 -10.41
C GLY A 424 7.64 46.86 -11.12
N LYS A 425 7.50 47.05 -12.44
CA LYS A 425 6.52 46.30 -13.25
C LYS A 425 7.03 44.91 -13.54
N THR A 426 6.14 44.04 -14.02
CA THR A 426 6.40 42.63 -14.20
C THR A 426 5.92 42.10 -15.53
N VAL A 427 6.72 41.18 -16.08
CA VAL A 427 6.32 40.29 -17.17
C VAL A 427 6.15 38.89 -16.60
N LEU A 428 5.01 38.27 -16.91
CA LEU A 428 4.63 36.96 -16.42
C LEU A 428 4.44 35.99 -17.58
N ALA A 429 5.07 34.83 -17.49
CA ALA A 429 4.75 33.68 -18.32
C ALA A 429 4.20 32.55 -17.46
N ALA A 430 3.07 31.97 -17.85
CA ALA A 430 2.41 30.92 -17.07
C ALA A 430 1.89 29.78 -17.94
N PHE A 431 1.87 28.59 -17.35
CA PHE A 431 1.27 27.40 -17.95
C PHE A 431 0.19 26.82 -17.04
N ARG A 432 -0.90 26.37 -17.66
CA ARG A 432 -1.96 25.58 -17.01
C ARG A 432 -2.46 24.54 -18.01
N GLY A 433 -2.13 23.27 -17.80
CA GLY A 433 -2.58 22.17 -18.65
C GLY A 433 -2.16 20.82 -18.09
N GLY A 434 -2.95 19.77 -18.36
CA GLY A 434 -2.62 18.41 -17.92
C GLY A 434 -2.38 18.26 -16.41
N GLY A 435 -3.08 19.05 -15.58
CA GLY A 435 -2.89 19.08 -14.12
C GLY A 435 -1.64 19.84 -13.64
N ILE A 436 -0.76 20.27 -14.54
CA ILE A 436 0.46 21.02 -14.22
C ILE A 436 0.18 22.53 -14.27
N LYS A 437 0.73 23.25 -13.30
CA LYS A 437 0.61 24.71 -13.18
C LYS A 437 1.92 25.30 -12.69
N PHE A 438 2.52 26.20 -13.47
CA PHE A 438 3.69 26.97 -13.06
C PHE A 438 3.66 28.35 -13.69
N LYS A 439 4.43 29.27 -13.12
CA LYS A 439 4.64 30.61 -13.65
C LYS A 439 6.08 31.05 -13.40
N CYS A 440 6.58 31.92 -14.28
CA CYS A 440 7.83 32.64 -14.10
C CYS A 440 7.56 34.13 -14.29
N VAL A 441 8.37 34.94 -13.60
CA VAL A 441 8.24 36.38 -13.53
C VAL A 441 9.60 37.01 -13.81
N ALA A 442 9.60 38.09 -14.57
CA ALA A 442 10.71 39.01 -14.73
C ALA A 442 10.24 40.40 -14.30
N SER A 443 11.15 41.23 -13.78
CA SER A 443 10.86 42.64 -13.55
C SER A 443 11.19 43.46 -14.79
N VAL A 444 10.45 44.55 -14.97
CA VAL A 444 10.71 45.52 -16.03
C VAL A 444 10.42 46.92 -15.50
N ASP A 445 11.30 47.86 -15.80
CA ASP A 445 11.09 49.28 -15.53
C ASP A 445 10.87 50.00 -16.87
N VAL A 446 9.86 50.87 -16.93
CA VAL A 446 9.62 51.73 -18.10
C VAL A 446 10.32 53.04 -17.86
N VAL A 447 11.42 53.26 -18.59
CA VAL A 447 12.33 54.38 -18.39
C VAL A 447 12.16 55.45 -19.47
N TYR A 448 12.67 56.65 -19.18
CA TYR A 448 12.79 57.69 -20.18
C TYR A 448 13.71 57.23 -21.32
N PRO A 449 13.50 57.70 -22.57
CA PRO A 449 14.57 57.67 -23.54
C PRO A 449 15.75 58.45 -22.95
N ASP A 450 16.94 57.84 -22.86
CA ASP A 450 18.12 58.47 -22.25
C ASP A 450 18.28 59.93 -22.74
N ALA A 451 18.11 60.89 -21.83
CA ALA A 451 18.50 62.28 -22.08
C ALA A 451 20.02 62.30 -22.24
N ARG A 452 20.50 62.53 -23.45
CA ARG A 452 21.93 62.45 -23.77
C ARG A 452 22.65 63.78 -23.64
N ASP A 453 21.93 64.90 -23.74
CA ASP A 453 22.55 66.22 -23.74
C ASP A 453 21.71 67.21 -22.94
N CYS A 454 22.31 67.86 -21.94
CA CYS A 454 21.67 68.87 -21.11
C CYS A 454 22.45 70.17 -21.21
N VAL A 455 21.78 71.25 -21.60
CA VAL A 455 22.37 72.59 -21.72
C VAL A 455 21.77 73.52 -20.66
N LEU A 456 22.64 74.23 -19.94
CA LEU A 456 22.25 75.27 -18.99
C LEU A 456 22.23 76.64 -19.68
N SER A 457 21.17 77.41 -19.46
CA SER A 457 21.04 78.80 -19.91
C SER A 457 20.81 79.74 -18.72
N PRO A 458 21.67 80.76 -18.50
CA PRO A 458 22.91 81.02 -19.24
C PRO A 458 24.00 79.97 -18.94
N SER A 459 24.98 79.75 -19.82
CA SER A 459 26.06 78.77 -19.58
C SER A 459 27.07 79.22 -18.51
N ALA A 460 27.05 80.51 -18.16
CA ALA A 460 27.77 81.10 -17.04
C ALA A 460 27.09 82.40 -16.62
N ALA A 461 27.25 82.80 -15.35
CA ALA A 461 26.81 84.10 -14.86
C ALA A 461 27.77 84.63 -13.80
N SER A 462 27.88 85.96 -13.71
CA SER A 462 28.60 86.65 -12.65
C SER A 462 27.61 87.26 -11.67
N VAL A 463 27.68 86.85 -10.40
CA VAL A 463 26.72 87.23 -9.36
C VAL A 463 27.46 87.96 -8.24
N ALA A 464 27.00 89.15 -7.89
CA ALA A 464 27.56 89.95 -6.79
C ALA A 464 27.26 89.33 -5.42
N PRO A 465 28.04 89.66 -4.36
CA PRO A 465 27.76 89.18 -3.00
C PRO A 465 26.34 89.55 -2.54
N GLY A 466 25.54 88.54 -2.17
CA GLY A 466 24.13 88.69 -1.80
C GLY A 466 23.14 88.68 -2.97
N GLY A 467 23.60 88.57 -4.21
CA GLY A 467 22.76 88.44 -5.41
C GLY A 467 22.30 87.00 -5.67
N SER A 468 21.41 86.82 -6.65
CA SER A 468 20.92 85.51 -7.09
C SER A 468 20.87 85.46 -8.62
N GLN A 469 21.11 84.27 -9.19
CA GLN A 469 20.98 83.99 -10.61
C GLN A 469 20.18 82.69 -10.79
N ILE A 470 19.31 82.68 -11.80
CA ILE A 470 18.56 81.50 -12.23
C ILE A 470 19.24 80.90 -13.44
N PHE A 471 19.46 79.59 -13.41
CA PHE A 471 19.88 78.78 -14.55
C PHE A 471 18.72 77.86 -14.92
N THR A 472 18.38 77.81 -16.20
CA THR A 472 17.39 76.86 -16.74
C THR A 472 18.13 75.72 -17.43
N ALA A 473 17.83 74.49 -17.06
CA ALA A 473 18.33 73.29 -17.75
C ALA A 473 17.32 72.88 -18.82
N ALA A 474 17.79 72.65 -20.04
CA ALA A 474 17.06 71.98 -21.10
C ALA A 474 17.82 70.69 -21.45
N CYS A 475 17.15 69.55 -21.33
CA CYS A 475 17.72 68.24 -21.63
C CYS A 475 17.01 67.65 -22.86
N HIS A 476 17.77 67.00 -23.73
CA HIS A 476 17.27 66.41 -24.96
C HIS A 476 17.65 64.94 -25.08
N ASP A 477 16.75 64.15 -25.68
CA ASP A 477 17.02 62.77 -26.09
C ASP A 477 17.90 62.70 -27.35
N ALA A 478 18.17 61.47 -27.82
CA ALA A 478 18.93 61.23 -29.06
C ALA A 478 18.25 61.76 -30.34
N ALA A 479 16.95 62.09 -30.29
CA ALA A 479 16.18 62.66 -31.39
C ALA A 479 16.01 64.19 -31.30
N GLY A 480 16.53 64.83 -30.24
CA GLY A 480 16.45 66.28 -30.02
C GLY A 480 15.12 66.76 -29.43
N LEU A 481 14.31 65.85 -28.86
CA LEU A 481 13.07 66.20 -28.18
C LEU A 481 13.37 66.55 -26.72
N ASP A 482 12.68 67.57 -26.21
CA ASP A 482 12.76 67.97 -24.80
C ASP A 482 12.29 66.81 -23.92
N THR A 483 13.16 66.37 -23.00
CA THR A 483 12.89 65.28 -22.04
C THR A 483 12.69 65.82 -20.64
#